data_AF-A0A970CN30-F1
#
_entry.id   AF-A0A970CN30-F1
#
_cell.length_a   1.000
_cell.length_b   1.000
_cell.length_c   1.000
_cell.angle_alpha   90.00
_cell.angle_beta   90.00
_cell.angle_gamma   90.00
#
_symmetry.space_group_name_H-M   'P 1'
#
loop_
_entity.id
_entity.type
_entity.pdbx_description
1 polymer ?
#
loop_
_entity_poly.entity_id
_entity_poly.type
_entity_poly.pdbx_seq_one_letter_code
_entity_poly.pdbx_strand_id
1 'polypeptide(L)'
;DFTNKNINEVMTWASANKIEIEQVYEYSDIIPEYHIISQSIVPNTLLKNVKKINLIVSSGPNYDKLVVIPNMIGWNIDDALKTINDNFLNNVNIQYVINEEIERDYIFDQSIKGQMRRNEPLTLKVSLGSKESLIPVNMIDLKNKKMFDATLWLKRNGIQYTLKYEFSDKVSRNYIIGQSILKDTTVDPTKDKVTLIVSKGKEIIVPDLTMMSIDDVTNWIIENNLKIKYEDRYDLNIPIGNIIETNYKEGDIIEEETTIYIVTSKGQLRMPKFSSLNEFRSWASKYDISIKEEYEFNENVKKGNIIKFSHEENGIIEPTDTIIVYISNGAPVTIPNFVGKSKGNIKTTCTKLDLICSFTYSGYSSTAKDVAVSQNKKAGSVVVSGTNVNINLSLGPAKTFTIQVSEAQLSIGSADGTIATLKSWFNKNYPGVTFNFVKKASNELPPGYIHENSPIKDNSKVTQGKTYYVWITN
;
A
#
# COMPACT_ATOMS: atom_id res chain seq x y z
N ASP A 1 43.30 10.13 -14.25
CA ASP A 1 42.66 8.83 -14.45
C ASP A 1 42.24 8.32 -13.08
N PHE A 2 40.97 7.99 -12.90
CA PHE A 2 40.43 7.44 -11.67
C PHE A 2 40.19 5.94 -11.73
N THR A 3 40.37 5.28 -12.89
CA THR A 3 40.15 3.83 -12.99
C THR A 3 41.01 3.09 -11.97
N ASN A 4 40.37 2.17 -11.24
CA ASN A 4 40.95 1.38 -10.15
C ASN A 4 41.53 2.21 -8.99
N LYS A 5 41.22 3.51 -8.90
CA LYS A 5 41.44 4.27 -7.66
C LYS A 5 40.30 3.99 -6.69
N ASN A 6 40.60 4.10 -5.41
CA ASN A 6 39.61 4.05 -4.37
C ASN A 6 38.74 5.33 -4.43
N ILE A 7 37.41 5.19 -4.33
CA ILE A 7 36.45 6.31 -4.45
C ILE A 7 36.75 7.44 -3.46
N ASN A 8 37.32 7.14 -2.29
CA ASN A 8 37.67 8.12 -1.24
C ASN A 8 38.68 9.14 -1.77
N GLU A 9 39.70 8.67 -2.50
CA GLU A 9 40.72 9.53 -3.11
C GLU A 9 40.09 10.46 -4.16
N VAL A 10 39.10 9.94 -4.90
CA VAL A 10 38.42 10.65 -5.98
C VAL A 10 37.47 11.70 -5.41
N MET A 11 36.72 11.39 -4.35
CA MET A 11 35.84 12.33 -3.65
C MET A 11 36.64 13.48 -3.05
N THR A 12 37.76 13.18 -2.38
CA THR A 12 38.68 14.20 -1.85
C THR A 12 39.19 15.12 -2.96
N TRP A 13 39.63 14.54 -4.08
CA TRP A 13 40.08 15.30 -5.23
C TRP A 13 38.95 16.16 -5.84
N ALA A 14 37.73 15.63 -5.95
CA ALA A 14 36.61 16.32 -6.57
C ALA A 14 36.18 17.54 -5.75
N SER A 15 36.09 17.39 -4.43
CA SER A 15 35.81 18.48 -3.49
C SER A 15 36.83 19.61 -3.60
N ALA A 16 38.13 19.28 -3.63
CA ALA A 16 39.20 20.27 -3.79
C ALA A 16 39.12 21.05 -5.12
N ASN A 17 38.56 20.41 -6.16
CA ASN A 17 38.42 21.00 -7.50
C ASN A 17 37.01 21.57 -7.77
N LYS A 18 36.11 21.55 -6.78
CA LYS A 18 34.70 22.00 -6.90
C LYS A 18 33.97 21.30 -8.04
N ILE A 19 34.21 19.98 -8.17
CA ILE A 19 33.58 19.11 -9.15
C ILE A 19 32.56 18.23 -8.41
N GLU A 20 31.33 18.20 -8.93
CA GLU A 20 30.28 17.30 -8.45
C GLU A 20 30.56 15.86 -8.89
N ILE A 21 30.40 14.90 -7.99
CA ILE A 21 30.48 13.48 -8.32
C ILE A 21 29.10 12.87 -8.24
N GLU A 22 28.66 12.24 -9.33
CA GLU A 22 27.57 11.27 -9.29
C GLU A 22 28.16 9.88 -9.37
N GLN A 23 27.73 9.00 -8.48
CA GLN A 23 28.22 7.63 -8.45
C GLN A 23 27.07 6.64 -8.54
N VAL A 24 27.27 5.61 -9.36
CA VAL A 24 26.44 4.42 -9.38
C VAL A 24 27.32 3.23 -9.05
N TYR A 25 26.72 2.23 -8.44
CA TYR A 25 27.42 1.04 -7.97
C TYR A 25 27.07 -0.14 -8.88
N GLU A 26 28.10 -0.86 -9.34
CA GLU A 26 27.98 -2.08 -10.12
C GLU A 26 28.84 -3.19 -9.55
N TYR A 27 28.38 -4.43 -9.64
CA TYR A 27 29.18 -5.58 -9.21
C TYR A 27 30.36 -5.82 -10.15
N SER A 28 31.51 -6.15 -9.58
CA SER A 28 32.69 -6.55 -10.33
C SER A 28 33.41 -7.71 -9.63
N ASP A 29 33.64 -8.79 -10.38
CA ASP A 29 34.48 -9.91 -9.96
C ASP A 29 35.99 -9.59 -10.11
N ILE A 30 36.34 -8.41 -10.69
CA ILE A 30 37.71 -8.02 -11.05
C ILE A 30 38.17 -6.80 -10.25
N ILE A 31 37.32 -5.78 -10.15
CA ILE A 31 37.63 -4.52 -9.47
C ILE A 31 37.27 -4.64 -7.99
N PRO A 32 38.19 -4.39 -7.05
CA PRO A 32 37.89 -4.44 -5.62
C PRO A 32 36.73 -3.52 -5.23
N GLU A 33 36.00 -3.87 -4.18
CA GLU A 33 34.93 -3.03 -3.64
C GLU A 33 35.44 -1.60 -3.38
N TYR A 34 34.59 -0.60 -3.64
CA TYR A 34 34.88 0.84 -3.53
C TYR A 34 35.93 1.38 -4.50
N HIS A 35 36.38 0.60 -5.49
CA HIS A 35 37.28 1.10 -6.52
C HIS A 35 36.52 1.45 -7.80
N ILE A 36 36.97 2.48 -8.51
CA ILE A 36 36.31 2.96 -9.72
C ILE A 36 36.47 1.95 -10.86
N ILE A 37 35.35 1.47 -11.38
CA ILE A 37 35.27 0.66 -12.59
C ILE A 37 35.47 1.56 -13.81
N SER A 38 34.74 2.66 -13.88
CA SER A 38 34.85 3.60 -14.99
C SER A 38 34.47 5.03 -14.60
N GLN A 39 34.91 5.97 -15.43
CA GLN A 39 34.63 7.40 -15.29
C GLN A 39 34.08 7.95 -16.61
N SER A 40 33.12 8.87 -16.52
CA SER A 40 32.49 9.52 -17.68
C SER A 40 33.39 10.52 -18.42
N ILE A 41 34.37 11.10 -17.72
CA ILE A 41 35.32 12.05 -18.31
C ILE A 41 36.60 11.32 -18.70
N VAL A 42 37.09 11.54 -19.92
CA VAL A 42 38.33 10.92 -20.39
C VAL A 42 39.52 11.41 -19.55
N PRO A 43 40.46 10.52 -19.15
CA PRO A 43 41.68 10.93 -18.47
C PRO A 43 42.42 12.07 -19.20
N ASN A 44 43.03 12.98 -18.43
CA ASN A 44 43.77 14.15 -18.92
C ASN A 44 42.92 15.25 -19.59
N THR A 45 41.59 15.20 -19.47
CA THR A 45 40.71 16.32 -19.89
C THR A 45 40.95 17.57 -19.03
N LEU A 46 41.04 18.74 -19.67
CA LEU A 46 41.14 20.04 -18.99
C LEU A 46 39.87 20.34 -18.17
N LEU A 47 40.04 20.63 -16.88
CA LEU A 47 38.92 20.75 -15.92
C LEU A 47 38.09 22.03 -16.06
N LYS A 48 38.54 23.05 -16.81
CA LYS A 48 37.92 24.39 -16.84
C LYS A 48 36.40 24.38 -17.09
N ASN A 49 35.91 23.40 -17.83
CA ASN A 49 34.49 23.25 -18.18
C ASN A 49 33.83 22.00 -17.57
N VAL A 50 34.55 21.24 -16.74
CA VAL A 50 34.04 20.04 -16.08
C VAL A 50 33.46 20.46 -14.74
N LYS A 51 32.13 20.41 -14.62
CA LYS A 51 31.43 20.66 -13.36
C LYS A 51 31.04 19.38 -12.63
N LYS A 52 30.95 18.28 -13.36
CA LYS A 52 30.42 17.00 -12.88
C LYS A 52 31.14 15.82 -13.52
N ILE A 53 31.38 14.78 -12.74
CA ILE A 53 31.91 13.50 -13.21
C ILE A 53 31.03 12.38 -12.67
N ASN A 54 30.49 11.58 -13.58
CA ASN A 54 29.80 10.34 -13.25
C ASN A 54 30.83 9.20 -13.14
N LEU A 55 30.76 8.42 -12.06
CA LEU A 55 31.62 7.29 -11.77
C LEU A 55 30.79 6.01 -11.63
N ILE A 56 31.32 4.91 -12.16
CA ILE A 56 30.84 3.57 -11.83
C ILE A 56 31.80 3.00 -10.79
N VAL A 57 31.31 2.69 -9.60
CA VAL A 57 32.08 2.19 -8.46
C VAL A 57 31.78 0.71 -8.26
N SER A 58 32.80 -0.09 -7.96
CA SER A 58 32.62 -1.52 -7.71
C SER A 58 31.95 -1.78 -6.36
N SER A 59 30.89 -2.58 -6.36
CA SER A 59 30.32 -3.24 -5.17
C SER A 59 31.02 -4.56 -4.82
N GLY A 60 32.14 -4.88 -5.49
CA GLY A 60 32.78 -6.18 -5.40
C GLY A 60 31.96 -7.29 -6.09
N PRO A 61 32.26 -8.57 -5.81
CA PRO A 61 31.55 -9.70 -6.42
C PRO A 61 30.06 -9.68 -6.07
N ASN A 62 29.21 -10.01 -7.06
CA ASN A 62 27.79 -10.21 -6.80
C ASN A 62 27.59 -11.53 -6.04
N TYR A 63 27.32 -11.49 -4.73
CA TYR A 63 27.15 -12.70 -3.93
C TYR A 63 25.76 -13.36 -4.06
N ASP A 64 24.78 -12.69 -4.65
CA ASP A 64 23.48 -13.27 -4.98
C ASP A 64 23.49 -14.01 -6.33
N LYS A 65 24.58 -13.88 -7.10
CA LYS A 65 24.76 -14.57 -8.38
C LYS A 65 24.72 -16.08 -8.20
N LEU A 66 23.98 -16.75 -9.08
CA LEU A 66 23.92 -18.21 -9.14
C LEU A 66 25.17 -18.74 -9.84
N VAL A 67 25.80 -19.73 -9.23
CA VAL A 67 26.97 -20.47 -9.75
C VAL A 67 26.70 -21.96 -9.69
N VAL A 68 27.41 -22.75 -10.49
CA VAL A 68 27.30 -24.21 -10.48
C VAL A 68 28.52 -24.78 -9.79
N ILE A 69 28.31 -25.38 -8.62
CA ILE A 69 29.37 -26.00 -7.83
C ILE A 69 29.43 -27.50 -8.13
N PRO A 70 30.61 -28.04 -8.49
CA PRO A 70 30.77 -29.45 -8.80
C PRO A 70 30.57 -30.34 -7.56
N ASN A 71 30.39 -31.63 -7.79
CA ASN A 71 30.53 -32.63 -6.73
C ASN A 71 32.03 -32.76 -6.38
N MET A 72 32.40 -32.31 -5.19
CA MET A 72 33.78 -32.30 -4.68
C MET A 72 34.05 -33.49 -3.75
N ILE A 73 33.13 -34.44 -3.60
CA ILE A 73 33.39 -35.68 -2.85
C ILE A 73 34.55 -36.44 -3.51
N GLY A 74 35.53 -36.83 -2.71
CA GLY A 74 36.76 -37.47 -3.15
C GLY A 74 37.80 -36.51 -3.72
N TRP A 75 37.55 -35.18 -3.70
CA TRP A 75 38.58 -34.20 -4.06
C TRP A 75 39.49 -33.94 -2.89
N ASN A 76 40.74 -33.59 -3.19
CA ASN A 76 41.62 -32.98 -2.21
C ASN A 76 41.11 -31.58 -1.87
N ILE A 77 41.22 -31.19 -0.60
CA ILE A 77 40.77 -29.89 -0.12
C ILE A 77 41.42 -28.71 -0.87
N ASP A 78 42.67 -28.83 -1.32
CA ASP A 78 43.36 -27.75 -2.02
C ASP A 78 42.72 -27.46 -3.40
N ASP A 79 42.26 -28.49 -4.11
CA ASP A 79 41.51 -28.35 -5.38
C ASP A 79 40.12 -27.75 -5.16
N ALA A 80 39.45 -28.14 -4.07
CA ALA A 80 38.16 -27.59 -3.69
C ALA A 80 38.26 -26.10 -3.32
N LEU A 81 39.32 -25.70 -2.60
CA LEU A 81 39.59 -24.29 -2.25
C LEU A 81 39.80 -23.43 -3.49
N LYS A 82 40.49 -23.94 -4.51
CA LYS A 82 40.60 -23.26 -5.80
C LYS A 82 39.23 -23.02 -6.41
N THR A 83 38.37 -24.04 -6.43
CA THR A 83 37.01 -23.94 -6.96
C THR A 83 36.14 -22.95 -6.18
N ILE A 84 36.26 -22.94 -4.85
CA ILE A 84 35.59 -21.98 -3.96
C ILE A 84 35.99 -20.54 -4.32
N ASN A 85 37.28 -20.29 -4.48
CA ASN A 85 37.82 -18.97 -4.83
C ASN A 85 37.43 -18.53 -6.25
N ASP A 86 37.59 -19.40 -7.24
CA ASP A 86 37.25 -19.14 -8.64
C ASP A 86 35.75 -18.81 -8.82
N ASN A 87 34.90 -19.32 -7.92
CA ASN A 87 33.46 -19.05 -7.90
C ASN A 87 33.05 -17.90 -6.97
N PHE A 88 33.97 -17.26 -6.25
CA PHE A 88 33.70 -16.18 -5.29
C PHE A 88 32.68 -16.58 -4.20
N LEU A 89 32.74 -17.83 -3.73
CA LEU A 89 31.89 -18.27 -2.62
C LEU A 89 32.39 -17.62 -1.32
N ASN A 90 31.51 -16.92 -0.59
CA ASN A 90 31.89 -16.21 0.63
C ASN A 90 31.29 -16.81 1.92
N ASN A 91 30.53 -17.90 1.82
CA ASN A 91 29.91 -18.57 2.96
C ASN A 91 30.28 -20.06 3.00
N VAL A 92 31.58 -20.34 3.19
CA VAL A 92 32.12 -21.72 3.20
C VAL A 92 32.56 -22.13 4.60
N ASN A 93 32.03 -23.26 5.08
CA ASN A 93 32.41 -23.90 6.33
C ASN A 93 33.12 -25.23 6.07
N ILE A 94 34.42 -25.28 6.35
CA ILE A 94 35.22 -26.51 6.26
C ILE A 94 35.36 -27.13 7.64
N GLN A 95 34.91 -28.37 7.77
CA GLN A 95 34.95 -29.17 9.00
C GLN A 95 35.91 -30.33 8.81
N TYR A 96 36.93 -30.43 9.65
CA TYR A 96 37.84 -31.56 9.68
C TYR A 96 37.39 -32.57 10.72
N VAL A 97 37.28 -33.84 10.33
CA VAL A 97 36.72 -34.91 11.15
C VAL A 97 37.60 -36.15 11.04
N ILE A 98 37.85 -36.83 12.18
CA ILE A 98 38.53 -38.13 12.17
C ILE A 98 37.69 -39.11 11.36
N ASN A 99 38.29 -39.69 10.33
CA ASN A 99 37.66 -40.68 9.47
C ASN A 99 38.73 -41.68 9.04
N GLU A 100 38.63 -42.90 9.58
CA GLU A 100 39.63 -43.95 9.38
C GLU A 100 39.53 -44.62 8.00
N GLU A 101 38.41 -44.43 7.30
CA GLU A 101 38.14 -45.04 5.99
C GLU A 101 38.61 -44.18 4.81
N ILE A 102 38.79 -42.87 5.05
CA ILE A 102 39.07 -41.89 4.00
C ILE A 102 40.44 -41.27 4.27
N GLU A 103 41.27 -41.21 3.22
CA GLU A 103 42.59 -40.58 3.28
C GLU A 103 42.48 -39.11 3.74
N ARG A 104 43.47 -38.66 4.52
CA ARG A 104 43.54 -37.29 5.04
C ARG A 104 43.46 -36.27 3.90
N ASP A 105 42.83 -35.13 4.19
CA ASP A 105 42.64 -33.99 3.28
C ASP A 105 41.66 -34.23 2.12
N TYR A 106 41.01 -35.40 2.06
CA TYR A 106 39.95 -35.67 1.09
C TYR A 106 38.56 -35.36 1.66
N ILE A 107 37.74 -34.74 0.83
CA ILE A 107 36.34 -34.42 1.14
C ILE A 107 35.50 -35.70 1.06
N PHE A 108 34.73 -35.99 2.11
CA PHE A 108 33.82 -37.13 2.13
C PHE A 108 32.34 -36.72 2.28
N ASP A 109 32.07 -35.44 2.58
CA ASP A 109 30.71 -34.90 2.66
C ASP A 109 30.66 -33.46 2.13
N GLN A 110 29.61 -33.15 1.39
CA GLN A 110 29.36 -31.84 0.79
C GLN A 110 27.87 -31.52 0.89
N SER A 111 27.53 -30.39 1.53
CA SER A 111 26.13 -30.04 1.78
C SER A 111 25.33 -29.71 0.52
N ILE A 112 25.96 -29.04 -0.46
CA ILE A 112 25.30 -28.54 -1.67
C ILE A 112 26.16 -28.87 -2.90
N LYS A 113 25.51 -29.35 -3.95
CA LYS A 113 26.09 -29.65 -5.27
C LYS A 113 25.12 -29.19 -6.36
N GLY A 114 25.66 -28.67 -7.47
CA GLY A 114 24.87 -28.06 -8.53
C GLY A 114 24.70 -26.55 -8.33
N GLN A 115 23.56 -26.02 -8.76
CA GLN A 115 23.29 -24.58 -8.77
C GLN A 115 23.02 -24.05 -7.36
N MET A 116 23.75 -23.01 -6.95
CA MET A 116 23.57 -22.31 -5.66
C MET A 116 23.94 -20.83 -5.77
N ARG A 117 23.51 -19.99 -4.83
CA ARG A 117 24.00 -18.61 -4.75
C ARG A 117 25.39 -18.57 -4.09
N ARG A 118 26.23 -17.59 -4.43
CA ARG A 118 27.57 -17.47 -3.86
C ARG A 118 27.59 -17.25 -2.33
N ASN A 119 26.53 -16.64 -1.78
CA ASN A 119 26.31 -16.44 -0.34
C ASN A 119 25.60 -17.60 0.37
N GLU A 120 25.13 -18.60 -0.37
CA GLU A 120 24.47 -19.75 0.21
C GLU A 120 25.49 -20.63 0.96
N PRO A 121 25.17 -21.16 2.15
CA PRO A 121 26.14 -21.85 2.99
C PRO A 121 26.59 -23.19 2.37
N LEU A 122 27.89 -23.29 2.03
CA LEU A 122 28.53 -24.53 1.61
C LEU A 122 29.31 -25.13 2.79
N THR A 123 28.92 -26.31 3.26
CA THR A 123 29.67 -27.08 4.24
C THR A 123 30.39 -28.24 3.58
N LEU A 124 31.70 -28.36 3.85
CA LEU A 124 32.53 -29.49 3.43
C LEU A 124 33.04 -30.22 4.67
N LYS A 125 32.90 -31.54 4.72
CA LYS A 125 33.62 -32.37 5.70
C LYS A 125 34.81 -33.03 5.04
N VAL A 126 35.97 -32.82 5.64
CA VAL A 126 37.28 -33.27 5.17
C VAL A 126 37.84 -34.27 6.18
N SER A 127 38.40 -35.37 5.69
CA SER A 127 39.01 -36.37 6.55
C SER A 127 40.29 -35.85 7.20
N LEU A 128 40.44 -36.08 8.50
CA LEU A 128 41.71 -35.96 9.22
C LEU A 128 42.57 -37.22 9.14
N GLY A 129 42.06 -38.29 8.53
CA GLY A 129 42.60 -39.64 8.68
C GLY A 129 42.25 -40.26 10.04
N SER A 130 43.02 -41.26 10.45
CA SER A 130 42.87 -41.91 11.76
C SER A 130 43.40 -41.04 12.89
N LYS A 131 43.00 -41.35 14.12
CA LYS A 131 43.49 -40.63 15.32
C LYS A 131 45.01 -40.75 15.48
N GLU A 132 45.58 -41.89 15.09
CA GLU A 132 47.02 -42.19 15.14
C GLU A 132 47.81 -41.39 14.09
N SER A 133 47.15 -40.92 13.03
CA SER A 133 47.79 -40.09 12.00
C SER A 133 48.00 -38.63 12.44
N LEU A 134 47.41 -38.22 13.56
CA LEU A 134 47.58 -36.89 14.16
C LEU A 134 48.91 -36.82 14.93
N ILE A 135 50.00 -36.67 14.19
CA ILE A 135 51.34 -36.51 14.75
C ILE A 135 51.66 -35.04 15.08
N PRO A 136 52.59 -34.78 16.02
CA PRO A 136 53.04 -33.42 16.29
C PRO A 136 53.61 -32.72 15.05
N VAL A 137 53.26 -31.45 14.87
CA VAL A 137 53.71 -30.63 13.73
C VAL A 137 54.38 -29.34 14.22
N ASN A 138 55.26 -28.77 13.40
CA ASN A 138 55.82 -27.45 13.71
C ASN A 138 54.82 -26.35 13.35
N MET A 139 54.60 -25.45 14.30
CA MET A 139 53.71 -24.31 14.15
C MET A 139 54.21 -23.39 13.04
N ILE A 140 53.35 -23.05 12.07
CA ILE A 140 53.68 -22.03 11.08
C ILE A 140 53.47 -20.62 11.64
N ASP A 141 54.03 -19.63 10.96
CA ASP A 141 53.70 -18.23 11.25
C ASP A 141 52.32 -17.91 10.66
N LEU A 142 51.36 -17.73 11.55
CA LEU A 142 50.00 -17.35 11.22
C LEU A 142 49.79 -15.84 11.24
N LYS A 143 50.75 -15.05 11.75
CA LYS A 143 50.62 -13.58 11.78
C LYS A 143 50.45 -13.04 10.36
N ASN A 144 49.56 -12.05 10.21
CA ASN A 144 49.19 -11.46 8.93
C ASN A 144 48.63 -12.44 7.89
N LYS A 145 48.24 -13.67 8.28
CA LYS A 145 47.38 -14.51 7.45
C LYS A 145 45.92 -14.16 7.68
N LYS A 146 45.08 -14.40 6.66
CA LYS A 146 43.62 -14.33 6.84
C LYS A 146 43.20 -15.36 7.87
N MET A 147 42.21 -15.01 8.69
CA MET A 147 41.63 -15.90 9.69
C MET A 147 41.16 -17.22 9.08
N PHE A 148 40.57 -17.17 7.88
CA PHE A 148 40.17 -18.37 7.15
C PHE A 148 41.37 -19.30 6.89
N ASP A 149 42.44 -18.80 6.29
CA ASP A 149 43.65 -19.60 5.99
C ASP A 149 44.31 -20.14 7.26
N ALA A 150 44.37 -19.32 8.31
CA ALA A 150 44.98 -19.71 9.58
C ALA A 150 44.19 -20.80 10.31
N THR A 151 42.86 -20.65 10.38
CA THR A 151 41.99 -21.66 10.99
C THR A 151 41.91 -22.91 10.14
N LEU A 152 41.96 -22.79 8.81
CA LEU A 152 42.05 -23.94 7.91
C LEU A 152 43.33 -24.76 8.17
N TRP A 153 44.48 -24.11 8.32
CA TRP A 153 45.73 -24.81 8.65
C TRP A 153 45.66 -25.54 10.00
N LEU A 154 45.08 -24.90 11.03
CA LEU A 154 44.88 -25.54 12.34
C LEU A 154 43.93 -26.74 12.25
N LYS A 155 42.79 -26.57 11.58
CA LYS A 155 41.82 -27.63 11.34
C LYS A 155 42.44 -28.79 10.58
N ARG A 156 43.20 -28.52 9.51
CA ARG A 156 43.89 -29.53 8.70
C ARG A 156 44.86 -30.38 9.51
N ASN A 157 45.44 -29.82 10.56
CA ASN A 157 46.34 -30.52 11.49
C ASN A 157 45.63 -31.07 12.74
N GLY A 158 44.30 -31.00 12.82
CA GLY A 158 43.54 -31.47 13.98
C GLY A 158 43.79 -30.65 15.26
N ILE A 159 44.41 -29.47 15.14
CA ILE A 159 44.79 -28.65 16.29
C ILE A 159 43.56 -27.88 16.79
N GLN A 160 43.25 -28.05 18.08
CA GLN A 160 42.19 -27.29 18.72
C GLN A 160 42.59 -25.82 18.87
N TYR A 161 41.63 -24.91 18.70
CA TYR A 161 41.90 -23.49 18.83
C TYR A 161 40.77 -22.67 19.43
N THR A 162 41.11 -21.47 19.90
CA THR A 162 40.19 -20.42 20.33
C THR A 162 40.53 -19.11 19.65
N LEU A 163 39.52 -18.30 19.39
CA LEU A 163 39.66 -16.99 18.77
C LEU A 163 39.42 -15.90 19.83
N LYS A 164 40.31 -14.92 19.89
CA LYS A 164 40.12 -13.64 20.56
C LYS A 164 40.15 -12.54 19.52
N TYR A 165 39.41 -11.47 19.74
CA TYR A 165 39.33 -10.36 18.80
C TYR A 165 39.79 -9.07 19.46
N GLU A 166 40.72 -8.37 18.82
CA GLU A 166 41.32 -7.13 19.30
C GLU A 166 41.39 -6.11 18.16
N PHE A 167 41.34 -4.81 18.49
CA PHE A 167 41.57 -3.75 17.51
C PHE A 167 43.06 -3.66 17.14
N SER A 168 43.35 -3.32 15.90
CA SER A 168 44.71 -3.09 15.41
C SER A 168 44.74 -2.15 14.22
N ASP A 169 45.44 -1.03 14.38
CA ASP A 169 45.66 -0.07 13.30
C ASP A 169 46.68 -0.57 12.26
N LYS A 170 47.34 -1.70 12.51
CA LYS A 170 48.43 -2.25 11.67
C LYS A 170 48.03 -3.50 10.91
N VAL A 171 47.02 -4.22 11.39
CA VAL A 171 46.60 -5.52 10.85
C VAL A 171 45.18 -5.38 10.37
N SER A 172 44.95 -5.61 9.07
CA SER A 172 43.62 -5.53 8.46
C SER A 172 42.61 -6.44 9.17
N ARG A 173 41.34 -6.02 9.18
CA ARG A 173 40.25 -6.81 9.77
C ARG A 173 40.23 -8.25 9.25
N ASN A 174 39.93 -9.21 10.13
CA ASN A 174 39.93 -10.65 9.87
C ASN A 174 41.31 -11.26 9.56
N TYR A 175 42.41 -10.57 9.81
CA TYR A 175 43.75 -11.13 9.77
C TYR A 175 44.26 -11.42 11.18
N ILE A 176 45.20 -12.36 11.31
CA ILE A 176 45.75 -12.75 12.61
C ILE A 176 46.79 -11.73 13.08
N ILE A 177 46.55 -11.14 14.26
CA ILE A 177 47.49 -10.28 14.99
C ILE A 177 48.57 -11.13 15.66
N GLY A 178 48.15 -12.24 16.29
CA GLY A 178 49.01 -13.06 17.12
C GLY A 178 48.53 -14.48 17.30
N GLN A 179 49.46 -15.33 17.72
CA GLN A 179 49.24 -16.75 18.04
C GLN A 179 49.91 -17.06 19.38
N SER A 180 49.28 -17.90 20.20
CA SER A 180 49.80 -18.25 21.53
C SER A 180 51.03 -19.16 21.50
N ILE A 181 51.15 -19.99 20.45
CA ILE A 181 52.31 -20.86 20.24
C ILE A 181 53.13 -20.28 19.10
N LEU A 182 54.42 -20.03 19.34
CA LEU A 182 55.29 -19.37 18.37
C LEU A 182 55.63 -20.28 17.19
N LYS A 183 55.96 -19.65 16.05
CA LYS A 183 56.49 -20.32 14.87
C LYS A 183 57.63 -21.29 15.24
N ASP A 184 57.70 -22.41 14.54
CA ASP A 184 58.72 -23.45 14.66
C ASP A 184 58.70 -24.23 16.00
N THR A 185 57.75 -23.91 16.90
CA THR A 185 57.47 -24.72 18.09
C THR A 185 56.66 -25.95 17.69
N THR A 186 57.00 -27.11 18.24
CA THR A 186 56.23 -28.34 18.03
C THR A 186 54.90 -28.27 18.77
N VAL A 187 53.81 -28.62 18.08
CA VAL A 187 52.43 -28.64 18.58
C VAL A 187 51.89 -30.05 18.49
N ASP A 188 51.46 -30.62 19.62
CA ASP A 188 50.76 -31.89 19.70
C ASP A 188 49.24 -31.64 19.52
N PRO A 189 48.64 -32.05 18.38
CA PRO A 189 47.24 -31.78 18.09
C PRO A 189 46.26 -32.43 19.08
N THR A 190 46.71 -33.41 19.86
CA THR A 190 45.87 -34.12 20.85
C THR A 190 45.89 -33.50 22.24
N LYS A 191 46.84 -32.59 22.51
CA LYS A 191 47.05 -32.00 23.84
C LYS A 191 47.03 -30.48 23.84
N ASP A 192 47.64 -29.88 22.82
CA ASP A 192 47.85 -28.44 22.75
C ASP A 192 46.63 -27.71 22.19
N LYS A 193 46.45 -26.48 22.64
CA LYS A 193 45.40 -25.59 22.17
C LYS A 193 45.97 -24.23 21.79
N VAL A 194 45.74 -23.82 20.54
CA VAL A 194 46.22 -22.54 20.01
C VAL A 194 45.17 -21.45 20.23
N THR A 195 45.56 -20.32 20.82
CA THR A 195 44.74 -19.11 20.77
C THR A 195 45.24 -18.21 19.66
N LEU A 196 44.35 -17.84 18.73
CA LEU A 196 44.61 -16.81 17.75
C LEU A 196 43.96 -15.50 18.19
N ILE A 197 44.70 -14.41 18.03
CA ILE A 197 44.20 -13.05 18.18
C ILE A 197 43.91 -12.55 16.76
N VAL A 198 42.65 -12.26 16.46
CA VAL A 198 42.16 -11.81 15.16
C VAL A 198 41.90 -10.32 15.22
N SER A 199 42.30 -9.59 14.19
CA SER A 199 42.08 -8.16 14.09
C SER A 199 40.62 -7.82 13.79
N LYS A 200 40.07 -6.88 14.55
CA LYS A 200 38.81 -6.17 14.26
C LYS A 200 39.00 -5.03 13.24
N GLY A 201 40.24 -4.78 12.80
CA GLY A 201 40.62 -3.58 12.05
C GLY A 201 41.00 -2.43 13.00
N LYS A 202 41.13 -1.23 12.43
CA LYS A 202 41.37 -0.02 13.24
C LYS A 202 40.20 0.24 14.18
N GLU A 203 40.50 0.83 15.33
CA GLU A 203 39.46 1.34 16.22
C GLU A 203 38.84 2.61 15.60
N ILE A 204 37.51 2.64 15.46
CA ILE A 204 36.81 3.78 14.86
C ILE A 204 35.93 4.42 15.93
N ILE A 205 36.22 5.67 16.27
CA ILE A 205 35.44 6.47 17.21
C ILE A 205 34.42 7.27 16.41
N VAL A 206 33.14 7.10 16.76
CA VAL A 206 32.03 7.81 16.11
C VAL A 206 32.07 9.29 16.51
N PRO A 207 32.15 10.24 15.56
CA PRO A 207 32.05 11.67 15.87
C PRO A 207 30.59 12.05 16.13
N ASP A 208 30.32 13.30 16.51
CA ASP A 208 28.95 13.80 16.54
C ASP A 208 28.42 13.99 15.11
N LEU A 209 27.83 12.92 14.57
CA LEU A 209 27.23 12.89 13.24
C LEU A 209 26.11 13.93 13.09
N THR A 210 25.42 14.32 14.17
CA THR A 210 24.31 15.29 14.10
C THR A 210 24.80 16.73 13.87
N MET A 211 26.07 16.99 14.16
CA MET A 211 26.73 18.27 13.91
C MET A 211 27.47 18.33 12.57
N MET A 212 27.57 17.23 11.85
CA MET A 212 28.27 17.14 10.57
C MET A 212 27.33 17.39 9.39
N SER A 213 27.89 17.87 8.27
CA SER A 213 27.15 17.87 7.01
C SER A 213 27.02 16.44 6.45
N ILE A 214 26.03 16.18 5.61
CA ILE A 214 25.86 14.86 4.97
C ILE A 214 27.10 14.48 4.14
N ASP A 215 27.77 15.46 3.53
CA ASP A 215 29.02 15.24 2.79
C ASP A 215 30.14 14.81 3.75
N ASP A 216 30.30 15.48 4.89
CA ASP A 216 31.31 15.13 5.89
C ASP A 216 31.04 13.75 6.50
N VAL A 217 29.78 13.43 6.80
CA VAL A 217 29.38 12.12 7.31
C VAL A 217 29.70 11.04 6.28
N THR A 218 29.36 11.28 5.01
CA THR A 218 29.65 10.36 3.93
C THR A 218 31.15 10.13 3.80
N ASN A 219 31.96 11.19 3.82
CA ASN A 219 33.42 11.10 3.79
C ASN A 219 33.98 10.30 4.97
N TRP A 220 33.51 10.57 6.19
CA TRP A 220 33.95 9.85 7.39
C TRP A 220 33.61 8.36 7.32
N ILE A 221 32.41 7.99 6.86
CA ILE A 221 32.00 6.58 6.66
C ILE A 221 32.92 5.89 5.65
N ILE A 222 33.16 6.58 4.55
CA ILE A 222 33.99 6.14 3.44
C ILE A 222 35.45 5.92 3.90
N GLU A 223 36.06 6.87 4.62
CA GLU A 223 37.41 6.77 5.19
C GLU A 223 37.58 5.63 6.21
N ASN A 224 36.48 5.24 6.85
CA ASN A 224 36.46 4.20 7.87
C ASN A 224 35.95 2.85 7.37
N ASN A 225 35.76 2.69 6.05
CA ASN A 225 35.27 1.45 5.44
C ASN A 225 33.96 0.96 6.10
N LEU A 226 33.07 1.91 6.41
CA LEU A 226 31.77 1.67 7.04
C LEU A 226 30.68 1.59 5.97
N LYS A 227 29.55 1.01 6.33
CA LYS A 227 28.34 0.97 5.49
C LYS A 227 27.36 2.04 5.96
N ILE A 228 26.58 2.60 5.07
CA ILE A 228 25.52 3.56 5.43
C ILE A 228 24.16 3.14 4.89
N LYS A 229 23.12 3.42 5.67
CA LYS A 229 21.73 3.40 5.24
C LYS A 229 21.06 4.73 5.61
N TYR A 230 20.34 5.28 4.65
CA TYR A 230 19.62 6.54 4.80
C TYR A 230 18.11 6.29 4.85
N GLU A 231 17.46 7.01 5.76
CA GLU A 231 16.03 7.24 5.75
C GLU A 231 15.76 8.74 5.90
N ASP A 232 14.54 9.16 5.57
CA ASP A 232 14.13 10.55 5.70
C ASP A 232 12.72 10.65 6.30
N ARG A 233 12.51 11.61 7.20
CA ARG A 233 11.19 11.88 7.79
C ARG A 233 10.94 13.38 7.95
N TYR A 234 9.68 13.78 7.99
CA TYR A 234 9.34 15.16 8.36
C TYR A 234 9.61 15.37 9.85
N ASP A 235 10.14 16.53 10.18
CA ASP A 235 10.41 16.94 11.56
C ASP A 235 10.09 18.43 11.72
N LEU A 236 9.43 18.77 12.83
CA LEU A 236 8.98 20.14 13.06
C LEU A 236 10.12 21.09 13.44
N ASN A 237 11.17 20.56 14.06
CA ASN A 237 12.22 21.33 14.71
C ASN A 237 13.54 21.27 13.93
N ILE A 238 13.78 20.16 13.22
CA ILE A 238 15.03 19.93 12.53
C ILE A 238 14.92 20.42 11.08
N PRO A 239 15.77 21.38 10.65
CA PRO A 239 15.78 21.88 9.28
C PRO A 239 15.99 20.79 8.24
N ILE A 240 15.51 21.02 7.02
CA ILE A 240 15.72 20.09 5.90
C ILE A 240 17.21 19.80 5.69
N GLY A 241 17.56 18.53 5.47
CA GLY A 241 18.93 18.06 5.25
C GLY A 241 19.73 17.79 6.52
N ASN A 242 19.27 18.24 7.68
CA ASN A 242 19.94 17.92 8.95
C ASN A 242 19.56 16.51 9.43
N ILE A 243 20.42 15.92 10.25
CA ILE A 243 20.22 14.58 10.80
C ILE A 243 19.31 14.67 12.03
N ILE A 244 18.28 13.83 12.03
CA ILE A 244 17.34 13.67 13.15
C ILE A 244 17.85 12.61 14.11
N GLU A 245 18.33 11.50 13.59
CA GLU A 245 18.61 10.31 14.38
C GLU A 245 19.73 9.48 13.75
N THR A 246 20.58 8.93 14.62
CA THR A 246 21.62 7.97 14.27
C THR A 246 21.58 6.80 15.24
N ASN A 247 21.98 5.61 14.78
CA ASN A 247 22.05 4.44 15.66
C ASN A 247 23.26 4.41 16.59
N TYR A 248 24.27 5.23 16.33
CA TYR A 248 25.46 5.41 17.18
C TYR A 248 25.60 6.87 17.61
N LYS A 249 26.12 7.07 18.82
CA LYS A 249 26.35 8.38 19.43
C LYS A 249 27.83 8.75 19.35
N GLU A 250 28.12 10.04 19.56
CA GLU A 250 29.49 10.51 19.71
C GLU A 250 30.24 9.70 20.79
N GLY A 251 31.45 9.27 20.47
CA GLY A 251 32.33 8.50 21.35
C GLY A 251 32.11 6.99 21.32
N ASP A 252 31.07 6.49 20.65
CA ASP A 252 30.92 5.05 20.45
C ASP A 252 32.10 4.47 19.66
N ILE A 253 32.53 3.26 20.02
CA ILE A 253 33.62 2.55 19.35
C ILE A 253 33.02 1.46 18.45
N ILE A 254 33.34 1.51 17.16
CA ILE A 254 32.86 0.55 16.15
C ILE A 254 34.02 -0.04 15.34
N GLU A 255 33.73 -1.12 14.61
CA GLU A 255 34.66 -1.78 13.70
C GLU A 255 34.29 -1.53 12.22
N GLU A 256 35.25 -1.75 11.31
CA GLU A 256 35.00 -1.68 9.86
C GLU A 256 33.81 -2.55 9.43
N GLU A 257 33.16 -2.18 8.32
CA GLU A 257 31.93 -2.78 7.78
C GLU A 257 30.66 -2.61 8.66
N THR A 258 30.77 -1.97 9.83
CA THR A 258 29.60 -1.59 10.65
C THR A 258 28.66 -0.70 9.83
N THR A 259 27.35 -0.91 9.95
CA THR A 259 26.33 -0.11 9.26
C THR A 259 25.85 1.04 10.13
N ILE A 260 26.07 2.27 9.68
CA ILE A 260 25.51 3.50 10.24
C ILE A 260 24.13 3.73 9.63
N TYR A 261 23.12 3.86 10.48
CA TYR A 261 21.77 4.22 10.09
C TYR A 261 21.56 5.70 10.40
N ILE A 262 21.17 6.48 9.39
CA ILE A 262 20.95 7.92 9.52
C ILE A 262 19.55 8.25 9.04
N VAL A 263 18.79 8.92 9.89
CA VAL A 263 17.50 9.51 9.55
C VAL A 263 17.71 11.01 9.35
N THR A 264 17.42 11.51 8.16
CA THR A 264 17.51 12.94 7.81
C THR A 264 16.15 13.61 7.82
N SER A 265 16.14 14.93 8.04
CA SER A 265 14.92 15.71 8.06
C SER A 265 14.51 16.19 6.67
N LYS A 266 13.22 16.03 6.35
CA LYS A 266 12.53 16.71 5.24
C LYS A 266 12.09 18.12 5.61
N GLY A 267 12.38 18.57 6.83
CA GLY A 267 11.81 19.75 7.44
C GLY A 267 10.34 19.54 7.83
N GLN A 268 9.64 20.65 7.99
CA GLN A 268 8.22 20.66 8.36
C GLN A 268 7.35 20.17 7.19
N LEU A 269 6.39 19.29 7.49
CA LEU A 269 5.33 18.96 6.53
C LEU A 269 4.43 20.19 6.35
N ARG A 270 4.14 20.56 5.10
CA ARG A 270 3.31 21.71 4.76
C ARG A 270 2.13 21.31 3.90
N MET A 271 0.99 21.97 4.13
CA MET A 271 -0.27 21.75 3.46
C MET A 271 -0.17 22.14 1.98
N PRO A 272 -0.22 21.18 1.04
CA PRO A 272 -0.22 21.51 -0.38
C PRO A 272 -1.54 22.13 -0.80
N LYS A 273 -1.55 22.68 -2.02
CA LYS A 273 -2.78 23.06 -2.69
C LYS A 273 -3.42 21.84 -3.35
N PHE A 274 -4.72 21.65 -3.15
CA PHE A 274 -5.48 20.59 -3.81
C PHE A 274 -6.57 21.16 -4.72
N SER A 275 -6.67 20.59 -5.91
CA SER A 275 -7.70 20.96 -6.89
C SER A 275 -8.93 20.05 -6.83
N SER A 276 -8.80 18.87 -6.22
CA SER A 276 -9.86 17.87 -6.12
C SER A 276 -9.80 17.07 -4.82
N LEU A 277 -10.94 16.50 -4.41
CA LEU A 277 -11.00 15.61 -3.23
C LEU A 277 -10.17 14.35 -3.40
N ASN A 278 -10.08 13.80 -4.61
CA ASN A 278 -9.32 12.58 -4.84
C ASN A 278 -7.82 12.83 -4.64
N GLU A 279 -7.31 13.94 -5.17
CA GLU A 279 -5.92 14.36 -4.97
C GLU A 279 -5.60 14.55 -3.48
N PHE A 280 -6.46 15.27 -2.75
CA PHE A 280 -6.33 15.45 -1.31
C PHE A 280 -6.34 14.13 -0.54
N ARG A 281 -7.30 13.24 -0.80
CA ARG A 281 -7.42 11.94 -0.12
C ARG A 281 -6.22 11.04 -0.38
N SER A 282 -5.74 10.97 -1.62
CA SER A 282 -4.55 10.20 -1.98
C SER A 282 -3.29 10.74 -1.30
N TRP A 283 -3.14 12.06 -1.25
CA TRP A 283 -2.04 12.69 -0.54
C TRP A 283 -2.14 12.40 0.98
N ALA A 284 -3.30 12.61 1.60
CA ALA A 284 -3.48 12.38 3.03
C ALA A 284 -3.17 10.93 3.41
N SER A 285 -3.65 9.97 2.61
CA SER A 285 -3.34 8.54 2.83
C SER A 285 -1.86 8.22 2.68
N LYS A 286 -1.15 8.84 1.72
CA LYS A 286 0.29 8.61 1.51
C LYS A 286 1.14 9.06 2.72
N TYR A 287 0.72 10.14 3.37
CA TYR A 287 1.43 10.73 4.52
C TYR A 287 0.79 10.39 5.87
N ASP A 288 -0.15 9.43 5.88
CA ASP A 288 -0.89 8.97 7.06
C ASP A 288 -1.55 10.12 7.87
N ILE A 289 -2.07 11.12 7.16
CA ILE A 289 -2.70 12.30 7.74
C ILE A 289 -4.15 11.99 8.09
N SER A 290 -4.52 12.28 9.35
CA SER A 290 -5.90 12.19 9.81
C SER A 290 -6.77 13.23 9.12
N ILE A 291 -7.89 12.81 8.53
CA ILE A 291 -8.83 13.72 7.85
C ILE A 291 -10.25 13.59 8.40
N LYS A 292 -11.00 14.70 8.32
CA LYS A 292 -12.44 14.73 8.60
C LYS A 292 -13.15 15.45 7.46
N GLU A 293 -14.25 14.89 6.98
CA GLU A 293 -15.08 15.51 5.95
C GLU A 293 -16.32 16.16 6.57
N GLU A 294 -16.53 17.44 6.29
CA GLU A 294 -17.73 18.19 6.68
C GLU A 294 -18.44 18.73 5.43
N TYR A 295 -19.78 18.72 5.45
CA TYR A 295 -20.60 19.05 4.30
C TYR A 295 -21.44 20.30 4.56
N GLU A 296 -21.30 21.31 3.70
CA GLU A 296 -21.97 22.61 3.86
C GLU A 296 -22.59 23.07 2.54
N PHE A 297 -23.63 23.92 2.61
CA PHE A 297 -24.19 24.54 1.41
C PHE A 297 -23.29 25.68 0.93
N ASN A 298 -23.08 25.78 -0.39
CA ASN A 298 -22.29 26.85 -0.98
C ASN A 298 -22.83 27.21 -2.37
N GLU A 299 -23.15 28.48 -2.58
CA GLU A 299 -23.73 28.97 -3.84
C GLU A 299 -22.73 28.96 -5.01
N ASN A 300 -21.44 29.11 -4.72
CA ASN A 300 -20.40 29.32 -5.72
C ASN A 300 -19.59 28.03 -6.02
N VAL A 301 -19.68 27.03 -5.15
CA VAL A 301 -18.93 25.78 -5.27
C VAL A 301 -19.89 24.65 -5.66
N LYS A 302 -19.61 24.00 -6.79
CA LYS A 302 -20.39 22.87 -7.28
C LYS A 302 -20.42 21.74 -6.25
N LYS A 303 -21.54 21.00 -6.22
CA LYS A 303 -21.71 19.84 -5.33
C LYS A 303 -20.56 18.84 -5.50
N GLY A 304 -20.00 18.39 -4.38
CA GLY A 304 -18.89 17.44 -4.32
C GLY A 304 -17.50 18.07 -4.45
N ASN A 305 -17.40 19.38 -4.70
CA ASN A 305 -16.10 20.07 -4.74
C ASN A 305 -15.72 20.64 -3.37
N ILE A 306 -14.42 20.86 -3.19
CA ILE A 306 -13.84 21.46 -1.98
C ILE A 306 -14.26 22.93 -1.90
N ILE A 307 -14.75 23.34 -0.72
CA ILE A 307 -14.99 24.73 -0.34
C ILE A 307 -13.69 25.31 0.22
N LYS A 308 -13.14 24.65 1.25
CA LYS A 308 -11.94 25.06 1.98
C LYS A 308 -11.40 23.90 2.83
N PHE A 309 -10.21 24.09 3.38
CA PHE A 309 -9.60 23.23 4.38
C PHE A 309 -9.52 23.95 5.74
N SER A 310 -9.33 23.21 6.84
CA SER A 310 -8.98 23.80 8.14
C SER A 310 -7.56 24.38 8.18
N HIS A 311 -6.68 23.91 7.29
CA HIS A 311 -5.31 24.37 7.16
C HIS A 311 -5.15 25.18 5.87
N GLU A 312 -4.46 26.31 5.98
CA GLU A 312 -4.15 27.17 4.84
C GLU A 312 -3.07 26.56 3.93
N GLU A 313 -3.06 26.95 2.66
CA GLU A 313 -2.00 26.56 1.72
C GLU A 313 -0.61 26.95 2.28
N ASN A 314 0.34 26.01 2.20
CA ASN A 314 1.68 26.08 2.80
C ASN A 314 1.73 26.20 4.34
N GLY A 315 0.59 26.10 5.03
CA GLY A 315 0.53 25.98 6.49
C GLY A 315 1.28 24.74 6.98
N ILE A 316 1.91 24.84 8.15
CA ILE A 316 2.58 23.68 8.78
C ILE A 316 1.50 22.71 9.25
N ILE A 317 1.76 21.42 9.07
CA ILE A 317 0.91 20.34 9.57
C ILE A 317 1.70 19.61 10.65
N GLU A 318 1.16 19.56 11.85
CA GLU A 318 1.70 18.80 12.95
C GLU A 318 1.35 17.31 12.81
N PRO A 319 2.19 16.38 13.29
CA PRO A 319 1.95 14.94 13.15
C PRO A 319 0.60 14.45 13.71
N THR A 320 0.02 15.16 14.67
CA THR A 320 -1.27 14.80 15.30
C THR A 320 -2.45 15.58 14.73
N ASP A 321 -2.24 16.44 13.73
CA ASP A 321 -3.31 17.26 13.19
C ASP A 321 -4.37 16.42 12.47
N THR A 322 -5.62 16.85 12.63
CA THR A 322 -6.72 16.40 11.79
C THR A 322 -7.09 17.50 10.81
N ILE A 323 -6.90 17.25 9.52
CA ILE A 323 -7.29 18.20 8.47
C ILE A 323 -8.78 18.03 8.18
N ILE A 324 -9.56 19.08 8.41
CA ILE A 324 -10.99 19.11 8.06
C ILE A 324 -11.11 19.64 6.64
N VAL A 325 -11.74 18.88 5.75
CA VAL A 325 -12.13 19.34 4.42
C VAL A 325 -13.62 19.65 4.39
N TYR A 326 -13.95 20.87 3.98
CA TYR A 326 -15.33 21.33 3.81
C TYR A 326 -15.75 21.09 2.37
N ILE A 327 -16.78 20.26 2.17
CA ILE A 327 -17.26 19.79 0.88
C ILE A 327 -18.61 20.42 0.59
N SER A 328 -18.76 20.95 -0.63
CA SER A 328 -20.01 21.58 -1.03
C SER A 328 -21.12 20.57 -1.25
N ASN A 329 -22.26 20.79 -0.61
CA ASN A 329 -23.55 20.20 -0.98
C ASN A 329 -24.16 20.86 -2.23
N GLY A 330 -23.54 21.92 -2.77
CA GLY A 330 -24.08 22.75 -3.83
C GLY A 330 -24.91 23.91 -3.29
N ALA A 331 -25.56 24.64 -4.20
CA ALA A 331 -26.38 25.79 -3.85
C ALA A 331 -27.60 25.37 -3.00
N PRO A 332 -27.93 26.11 -1.93
CA PRO A 332 -29.11 25.85 -1.12
C PRO A 332 -30.38 26.16 -1.92
N VAL A 333 -31.33 25.23 -1.92
CA VAL A 333 -32.65 25.40 -2.54
C VAL A 333 -33.73 25.36 -1.48
N THR A 334 -34.52 26.43 -1.35
CA THR A 334 -35.64 26.48 -0.42
C THR A 334 -36.87 25.81 -1.03
N ILE A 335 -37.46 24.86 -0.31
CA ILE A 335 -38.69 24.17 -0.72
C ILE A 335 -39.88 25.14 -0.70
N PRO A 336 -40.54 25.40 -1.84
CA PRO A 336 -41.74 26.20 -1.88
C PRO A 336 -42.94 25.50 -1.23
N ASN A 337 -43.99 26.26 -0.94
CA ASN A 337 -45.31 25.69 -0.66
C ASN A 337 -46.03 25.38 -1.98
N PHE A 338 -46.17 24.09 -2.28
CA PHE A 338 -46.86 23.59 -3.46
C PHE A 338 -48.34 23.31 -3.21
N VAL A 339 -48.80 23.23 -1.96
CA VAL A 339 -50.21 22.96 -1.63
C VAL A 339 -51.09 24.04 -2.25
N GLY A 340 -52.14 23.62 -2.95
CA GLY A 340 -53.06 24.50 -3.69
C GLY A 340 -52.56 24.97 -5.06
N LYS A 341 -51.34 24.60 -5.48
CA LYS A 341 -50.84 24.89 -6.84
C LYS A 341 -51.21 23.77 -7.82
N SER A 342 -51.35 24.12 -9.10
CA SER A 342 -51.60 23.14 -10.17
C SER A 342 -50.34 22.36 -10.51
N LYS A 343 -50.50 21.11 -10.98
CA LYS A 343 -49.41 20.24 -11.44
C LYS A 343 -48.48 20.94 -12.45
N GLY A 344 -49.04 21.71 -13.37
CA GLY A 344 -48.28 22.50 -14.34
C GLY A 344 -47.37 23.54 -13.66
N ASN A 345 -47.93 24.36 -12.76
CA ASN A 345 -47.17 25.38 -12.03
C ASN A 345 -46.10 24.79 -11.12
N ILE A 346 -46.39 23.64 -10.51
CA ILE A 346 -45.43 22.90 -9.68
C ILE A 346 -44.28 22.41 -10.55
N LYS A 347 -44.56 21.78 -11.70
CA LYS A 347 -43.51 21.31 -12.62
C LYS A 347 -42.58 22.45 -13.05
N THR A 348 -43.14 23.60 -13.44
CA THR A 348 -42.35 24.79 -13.82
C THR A 348 -41.48 25.30 -12.66
N THR A 349 -42.05 25.40 -11.46
CA THR A 349 -41.32 25.85 -10.26
C THR A 349 -40.19 24.88 -9.92
N CYS A 350 -40.45 23.57 -9.95
CA CYS A 350 -39.44 22.55 -9.65
C CYS A 350 -38.29 22.60 -10.67
N THR A 351 -38.58 22.66 -11.98
CA THR A 351 -37.54 22.79 -13.01
C THR A 351 -36.70 24.05 -12.83
N LYS A 352 -37.31 25.19 -12.48
CA LYS A 352 -36.59 26.44 -12.23
C LYS A 352 -35.64 26.35 -11.03
N LEU A 353 -36.07 25.65 -9.98
CA LEU A 353 -35.30 25.46 -8.75
C LEU A 353 -34.40 24.22 -8.79
N ASP A 354 -34.31 23.56 -9.95
CA ASP A 354 -33.63 22.27 -10.12
C ASP A 354 -34.06 21.22 -9.07
N LEU A 355 -35.34 21.19 -8.72
CA LEU A 355 -35.94 20.15 -7.89
C LEU A 355 -36.52 19.05 -8.78
N ILE A 356 -36.38 17.80 -8.36
CA ILE A 356 -37.04 16.67 -9.02
C ILE A 356 -38.42 16.53 -8.38
N CYS A 357 -39.51 16.72 -9.14
CA CYS A 357 -40.86 16.59 -8.60
C CYS A 357 -41.56 15.34 -9.13
N SER A 358 -41.99 14.49 -8.20
CA SER A 358 -42.78 13.29 -8.50
C SER A 358 -44.23 13.50 -8.05
N PHE A 359 -45.17 12.90 -8.78
CA PHE A 359 -46.61 13.14 -8.57
C PHE A 359 -47.36 11.84 -8.34
N THR A 360 -48.16 11.81 -7.29
CA THR A 360 -49.09 10.73 -6.92
C THR A 360 -50.49 11.31 -6.77
N TYR A 361 -51.54 10.48 -6.80
CA TYR A 361 -52.92 10.93 -6.55
C TYR A 361 -53.45 10.31 -5.26
N SER A 362 -54.04 11.15 -4.39
CA SER A 362 -54.55 10.73 -3.08
C SER A 362 -56.07 10.50 -3.04
N GLY A 363 -56.72 10.35 -4.20
CA GLY A 363 -58.17 10.15 -4.32
C GLY A 363 -58.95 11.42 -4.71
N TYR A 364 -60.28 11.33 -4.69
CA TYR A 364 -61.18 12.45 -4.93
C TYR A 364 -61.26 13.35 -3.71
N SER A 365 -61.27 14.67 -3.88
CA SER A 365 -61.37 15.65 -2.80
C SER A 365 -62.13 16.89 -3.26
N SER A 366 -62.47 17.82 -2.36
CA SER A 366 -63.06 19.10 -2.73
C SER A 366 -62.15 19.99 -3.59
N THR A 367 -60.86 19.67 -3.67
CA THR A 367 -59.88 20.39 -4.48
C THR A 367 -59.96 19.97 -5.94
N ALA A 368 -59.82 20.93 -6.87
CA ALA A 368 -59.82 20.66 -8.31
C ALA A 368 -58.79 19.59 -8.72
N LYS A 369 -59.08 18.87 -9.81
CA LYS A 369 -58.19 17.84 -10.35
C LYS A 369 -56.83 18.45 -10.70
N ASP A 370 -55.77 17.68 -10.47
CA ASP A 370 -54.37 18.08 -10.73
C ASP A 370 -53.85 19.24 -9.87
N VAL A 371 -54.50 19.53 -8.74
CA VAL A 371 -54.03 20.47 -7.72
C VAL A 371 -53.44 19.70 -6.54
N ALA A 372 -52.30 20.18 -6.03
CA ALA A 372 -51.61 19.54 -4.91
C ALA A 372 -52.36 19.70 -3.59
N VAL A 373 -52.53 18.58 -2.89
CA VAL A 373 -53.14 18.51 -1.56
C VAL A 373 -52.10 18.37 -0.45
N SER A 374 -50.93 17.80 -0.76
CA SER A 374 -49.83 17.69 0.18
C SER A 374 -48.49 17.50 -0.52
N GLN A 375 -47.42 17.76 0.21
CA GLN A 375 -46.03 17.53 -0.20
C GLN A 375 -45.28 16.85 0.95
N ASN A 376 -44.27 16.03 0.63
CA ASN A 376 -43.49 15.32 1.65
C ASN A 376 -42.44 16.21 2.35
N LYS A 377 -41.88 17.19 1.64
CA LYS A 377 -40.88 18.12 2.19
C LYS A 377 -41.56 19.34 2.78
N LYS A 378 -41.19 19.75 3.99
CA LYS A 378 -41.78 20.92 4.66
C LYS A 378 -41.48 22.20 3.86
N ALA A 379 -42.50 23.02 3.61
CA ALA A 379 -42.31 24.33 3.00
C ALA A 379 -41.34 25.18 3.86
N GLY A 380 -40.40 25.86 3.20
CA GLY A 380 -39.33 26.63 3.84
C GLY A 380 -38.10 25.82 4.26
N SER A 381 -38.10 24.48 4.19
CA SER A 381 -36.87 23.71 4.42
C SER A 381 -35.86 23.94 3.30
N VAL A 382 -34.57 23.98 3.63
CA VAL A 382 -33.47 24.06 2.65
C VAL A 382 -33.01 22.66 2.28
N VAL A 383 -32.83 22.42 0.99
CA VAL A 383 -32.37 21.15 0.43
C VAL A 383 -31.31 21.40 -0.64
N VAL A 384 -30.66 20.33 -1.07
CA VAL A 384 -29.72 20.33 -2.20
C VAL A 384 -30.48 20.33 -3.54
N SER A 385 -29.92 20.97 -4.54
CA SER A 385 -30.31 20.84 -5.94
C SER A 385 -30.46 19.36 -6.36
N GLY A 386 -31.48 19.05 -7.16
CA GLY A 386 -31.85 17.71 -7.57
C GLY A 386 -32.62 16.91 -6.51
N THR A 387 -32.95 17.49 -5.36
CA THR A 387 -33.75 16.78 -4.34
C THR A 387 -35.13 16.39 -4.87
N ASN A 388 -35.54 15.14 -4.61
CA ASN A 388 -36.89 14.68 -4.96
C ASN A 388 -37.94 15.18 -3.96
N VAL A 389 -38.98 15.83 -4.48
CA VAL A 389 -40.16 16.30 -3.76
C VAL A 389 -41.38 15.55 -4.29
N ASN A 390 -42.02 14.79 -3.40
CA ASN A 390 -43.21 14.01 -3.73
C ASN A 390 -44.45 14.85 -3.45
N ILE A 391 -45.30 14.99 -4.46
CA ILE A 391 -46.50 15.82 -4.43
C ILE A 391 -47.73 14.93 -4.63
N ASN A 392 -48.64 14.96 -3.67
CA ASN A 392 -49.94 14.33 -3.82
C ASN A 392 -50.93 15.30 -4.47
N LEU A 393 -51.57 14.86 -5.54
CA LEU A 393 -52.56 15.61 -6.31
C LEU A 393 -53.98 15.09 -6.05
N SER A 394 -54.97 15.97 -6.20
CA SER A 394 -56.38 15.60 -6.18
C SER A 394 -56.85 15.00 -7.52
N LEU A 395 -57.73 14.00 -7.47
CA LEU A 395 -58.50 13.53 -8.64
C LEU A 395 -59.66 14.47 -9.03
N GLY A 396 -59.90 15.51 -8.24
CA GLY A 396 -61.01 16.44 -8.37
C GLY A 396 -62.18 16.11 -7.43
N PRO A 397 -63.21 16.98 -7.39
CA PRO A 397 -64.47 16.66 -6.73
C PRO A 397 -65.10 15.41 -7.36
N ALA A 398 -65.52 14.46 -6.52
CA ALA A 398 -66.17 13.25 -6.98
C ALA A 398 -67.49 13.58 -7.70
N LYS A 399 -67.66 13.09 -8.93
CA LYS A 399 -68.93 13.20 -9.65
C LYS A 399 -69.92 12.16 -9.15
N THR A 400 -71.19 12.55 -9.06
CA THR A 400 -72.31 11.63 -8.80
C THR A 400 -73.08 11.42 -10.10
N PHE A 401 -73.21 10.16 -10.49
CA PHE A 401 -73.97 9.71 -11.63
C PHE A 401 -75.32 9.14 -11.17
N THR A 402 -76.32 9.18 -12.04
CA THR A 402 -77.57 8.45 -11.87
C THR A 402 -77.53 7.26 -12.82
N ILE A 403 -77.71 6.05 -12.29
CA ILE A 403 -77.69 4.82 -13.07
C ILE A 403 -78.94 4.75 -13.94
N GLN A 404 -78.78 4.37 -15.20
CA GLN A 404 -79.86 4.11 -16.14
C GLN A 404 -79.74 2.67 -16.67
N VAL A 405 -80.52 1.72 -16.16
CA VAL A 405 -80.52 0.33 -16.65
C VAL A 405 -81.78 0.07 -17.46
N SER A 406 -81.64 -0.10 -18.77
CA SER A 406 -82.77 -0.50 -19.63
C SER A 406 -83.02 -2.02 -19.57
N GLU A 407 -84.27 -2.47 -19.69
CA GLU A 407 -84.64 -3.89 -19.75
C GLU A 407 -83.85 -4.71 -20.78
N ALA A 408 -83.46 -4.08 -21.90
CA ALA A 408 -82.67 -4.71 -22.96
C ALA A 408 -81.25 -5.17 -22.52
N GLN A 409 -80.74 -4.69 -21.39
CA GLN A 409 -79.42 -5.09 -20.85
C GLN A 409 -79.50 -6.30 -19.90
N LEU A 410 -80.71 -6.78 -19.59
CA LEU A 410 -81.00 -7.82 -18.60
C LEU A 410 -81.44 -9.16 -19.23
N SER A 411 -81.50 -9.24 -20.57
CA SER A 411 -82.13 -10.35 -21.31
C SER A 411 -81.14 -11.44 -21.78
N ILE A 412 -80.06 -11.68 -21.04
CA ILE A 412 -78.99 -12.65 -21.44
C ILE A 412 -79.28 -14.07 -20.90
N GLY A 413 -80.39 -14.24 -20.17
CA GLY A 413 -80.89 -15.53 -19.70
C GLY A 413 -80.06 -16.22 -18.61
N SER A 414 -78.97 -15.61 -18.13
CA SER A 414 -78.15 -16.12 -17.03
C SER A 414 -77.53 -14.99 -16.19
N ALA A 415 -77.27 -15.27 -14.92
CA ALA A 415 -76.61 -14.36 -14.00
C ALA A 415 -75.21 -13.95 -14.47
N ASP A 416 -74.41 -14.90 -14.97
CA ASP A 416 -73.03 -14.63 -15.39
C ASP A 416 -72.93 -13.75 -16.63
N GLY A 417 -73.74 -14.00 -17.66
CA GLY A 417 -73.78 -13.17 -18.87
C GLY A 417 -74.19 -11.72 -18.56
N THR A 418 -75.16 -11.57 -17.66
CA THR A 418 -75.60 -10.25 -17.20
C THR A 418 -74.51 -9.53 -16.41
N ILE A 419 -73.84 -10.22 -15.48
CA ILE A 419 -72.72 -9.65 -14.72
C ILE A 419 -71.60 -9.17 -15.64
N ALA A 420 -71.21 -9.96 -16.64
CA ALA A 420 -70.15 -9.57 -17.58
C ALA A 420 -70.52 -8.30 -18.37
N THR A 421 -71.77 -8.22 -18.84
CA THR A 421 -72.29 -7.07 -19.59
C THR A 421 -72.37 -5.82 -18.72
N LEU A 422 -72.96 -5.93 -17.53
CA LEU A 422 -73.08 -4.81 -16.60
C LEU A 422 -71.72 -4.35 -16.09
N LYS A 423 -70.76 -5.25 -15.84
CA LYS A 423 -69.38 -4.86 -15.50
C LYS A 423 -68.76 -3.98 -16.58
N SER A 424 -68.84 -4.41 -17.84
CA SER A 424 -68.29 -3.65 -18.97
C SER A 424 -69.00 -2.30 -19.14
N TRP A 425 -70.34 -2.32 -19.08
CA TRP A 425 -71.15 -1.13 -19.27
C TRP A 425 -70.99 -0.11 -18.12
N PHE A 426 -70.98 -0.55 -16.86
CA PHE A 426 -70.79 0.33 -15.70
C PHE A 426 -69.39 0.93 -15.68
N ASN A 427 -68.35 0.15 -16.00
CA ASN A 427 -66.98 0.67 -16.07
C ASN A 427 -66.84 1.75 -17.17
N LYS A 428 -67.55 1.61 -18.29
CA LYS A 428 -67.53 2.59 -19.38
C LYS A 428 -68.30 3.86 -19.04
N ASN A 429 -69.50 3.74 -18.45
CA ASN A 429 -70.43 4.87 -18.28
C ASN A 429 -70.27 5.60 -16.94
N TYR A 430 -69.74 4.92 -15.92
CA TYR A 430 -69.54 5.47 -14.57
C TYR A 430 -68.07 5.32 -14.14
N PRO A 431 -67.13 5.91 -14.89
CA PRO A 431 -65.70 5.71 -14.65
C PRO A 431 -65.30 6.20 -13.26
N GLY A 432 -64.44 5.43 -12.59
CA GLY A 432 -63.96 5.74 -11.24
C GLY A 432 -64.96 5.39 -10.13
N VAL A 433 -66.07 4.73 -10.44
CA VAL A 433 -66.94 4.04 -9.47
C VAL A 433 -66.60 2.54 -9.51
N THR A 434 -66.50 1.89 -8.35
CA THR A 434 -66.24 0.45 -8.28
C THR A 434 -67.55 -0.31 -8.09
N PHE A 435 -67.81 -1.32 -8.91
CA PHE A 435 -69.01 -2.16 -8.80
C PHE A 435 -68.66 -3.62 -8.54
N ASN A 436 -69.17 -4.15 -7.44
CA ASN A 436 -69.05 -5.54 -7.06
C ASN A 436 -70.38 -6.25 -7.31
N PHE A 437 -70.33 -7.39 -8.00
CA PHE A 437 -71.53 -8.12 -8.39
C PHE A 437 -71.68 -9.38 -7.53
N VAL A 438 -72.89 -9.62 -7.03
CA VAL A 438 -73.21 -10.75 -6.14
C VAL A 438 -74.43 -11.48 -6.69
N LYS A 439 -74.39 -12.82 -6.79
CA LYS A 439 -75.53 -13.62 -7.21
C LYS A 439 -76.45 -13.93 -6.02
N LYS A 440 -77.76 -13.85 -6.19
CA LYS A 440 -78.76 -14.16 -5.15
C LYS A 440 -79.96 -14.89 -5.74
N ALA A 441 -80.53 -15.85 -5.02
CA ALA A 441 -81.78 -16.49 -5.43
C ALA A 441 -82.96 -15.54 -5.24
N SER A 442 -83.89 -15.51 -6.19
CA SER A 442 -85.16 -14.76 -6.12
C SER A 442 -86.31 -15.72 -6.40
N ASN A 443 -87.45 -15.47 -5.74
CA ASN A 443 -88.71 -16.15 -6.03
C ASN A 443 -89.61 -15.30 -6.94
N GLU A 444 -89.18 -14.08 -7.30
CA GLU A 444 -89.98 -13.07 -7.99
C GLU A 444 -89.46 -12.79 -9.41
N LEU A 445 -88.14 -12.90 -9.61
CA LEU A 445 -87.48 -12.56 -10.87
C LEU A 445 -86.74 -13.78 -11.45
N PRO A 446 -86.67 -13.91 -12.78
CA PRO A 446 -85.87 -14.97 -13.39
C PRO A 446 -84.35 -14.67 -13.34
N PRO A 447 -83.50 -15.69 -13.55
CA PRO A 447 -82.04 -15.52 -13.61
C PRO A 447 -81.58 -14.43 -14.58
N GLY A 448 -80.60 -13.62 -14.16
CA GLY A 448 -80.03 -12.54 -14.97
C GLY A 448 -80.65 -11.16 -14.76
N TYR A 449 -81.75 -11.03 -14.01
CA TYR A 449 -82.30 -9.72 -13.65
C TYR A 449 -81.55 -9.12 -12.47
N ILE A 450 -81.58 -7.79 -12.31
CA ILE A 450 -81.15 -7.15 -11.07
C ILE A 450 -82.15 -7.58 -9.99
N HIS A 451 -81.65 -8.21 -8.94
CA HIS A 451 -82.45 -8.73 -7.84
C HIS A 451 -83.28 -7.60 -7.21
N GLU A 452 -84.52 -7.88 -6.82
CA GLU A 452 -85.50 -6.90 -6.33
C GLU A 452 -84.98 -6.06 -5.14
N ASN A 453 -84.23 -6.72 -4.25
CA ASN A 453 -83.55 -6.13 -3.10
C ASN A 453 -82.13 -5.60 -3.36
N SER A 454 -81.68 -5.50 -4.61
CA SER A 454 -80.35 -4.96 -4.93
C SER A 454 -80.21 -3.51 -4.42
N PRO A 455 -79.13 -3.17 -3.69
CA PRO A 455 -78.85 -1.80 -3.25
C PRO A 455 -78.72 -0.81 -4.41
N ILE A 456 -78.31 -1.33 -5.58
CA ILE A 456 -78.21 -0.59 -6.83
C ILE A 456 -79.22 -1.14 -7.83
N LYS A 457 -80.09 -0.26 -8.29
CA LYS A 457 -81.12 -0.49 -9.31
C LYS A 457 -81.20 0.70 -10.26
N ASP A 458 -82.13 0.65 -11.20
CA ASP A 458 -82.39 1.79 -12.08
C ASP A 458 -82.68 3.06 -11.26
N ASN A 459 -82.16 4.19 -11.73
CA ASN A 459 -82.18 5.50 -11.05
C ASN A 459 -81.40 5.62 -9.74
N SER A 460 -80.62 4.60 -9.31
CA SER A 460 -79.72 4.73 -8.16
C SER A 460 -78.60 5.74 -8.41
N LYS A 461 -78.21 6.51 -7.37
CA LYS A 461 -77.09 7.45 -7.44
C LYS A 461 -75.79 6.79 -7.02
N VAL A 462 -74.75 6.93 -7.83
CA VAL A 462 -73.41 6.39 -7.57
C VAL A 462 -72.35 7.46 -7.73
N THR A 463 -71.42 7.54 -6.77
CA THR A 463 -70.39 8.57 -6.70
C THR A 463 -69.02 7.98 -6.93
N GLN A 464 -68.18 8.69 -7.67
CA GLN A 464 -66.78 8.29 -7.91
C GLN A 464 -66.01 8.09 -6.60
N GLY A 465 -65.06 7.15 -6.61
CA GLY A 465 -64.24 6.77 -5.45
C GLY A 465 -64.96 5.87 -4.45
N LYS A 466 -66.23 5.55 -4.66
CA LYS A 466 -66.99 4.62 -3.83
C LYS A 466 -67.18 3.26 -4.50
N THR A 467 -67.36 2.25 -3.66
CA THR A 467 -67.70 0.89 -4.07
C THR A 467 -69.16 0.61 -3.81
N TYR A 468 -69.85 0.05 -4.80
CA TYR A 468 -71.26 -0.32 -4.73
C TYR A 468 -71.45 -1.80 -5.04
N TYR A 469 -72.50 -2.39 -4.49
CA TYR A 469 -72.85 -3.79 -4.70
C TYR A 469 -74.11 -3.90 -5.55
N VAL A 470 -74.06 -4.72 -6.59
CA VAL A 470 -75.15 -4.99 -7.51
C VAL A 470 -75.51 -6.46 -7.36
N TRP A 471 -76.75 -6.73 -6.97
CA TRP A 471 -77.21 -8.11 -6.79
C TRP A 471 -77.94 -8.56 -8.04
N ILE A 472 -77.52 -9.70 -8.59
CA ILE A 472 -78.10 -10.29 -9.80
C ILE A 472 -78.79 -11.60 -9.41
N THR A 473 -79.99 -11.82 -9.92
CA THR A 473 -80.76 -13.04 -9.66
C THR A 473 -80.07 -14.24 -10.30
N ASN A 474 -79.88 -15.31 -9.50
CA ASN A 474 -79.20 -16.54 -9.88
C ASN A 474 -80.11 -17.54 -10.58
#